data_AF-A0A183MTN8-F1
#
_entry.id   AF-A0A183MTN8-F1
#
_cell.length_a   1.000
_cell.length_b   1.000
_cell.length_c   1.000
_cell.angle_alpha   90.00
_cell.angle_beta   90.00
_cell.angle_gamma   90.00
#
_symmetry.space_group_name_H-M   'P 1'
#
loop_
_entity.id
_entity.type
_entity.pdbx_description
1 polymer ?
#
loop_
_entity_poly.entity_id
_entity_poly.type
_entity_poly.pdbx_seq_one_letter_code
_entity_poly.pdbx_strand_id
1 'polypeptide(L)'
;MQQQMQKKTTSVAAASAVVGLNIHKGKSKVLRHNTACTNPITIDGEDLEDVKTFTYLGSIIDEHGGSDADVKARIGKARAAYLQLRNIWNSKQLSTNNKVRIFNTNVKTVLLSWARVTNARSWMRSAGESRTSTKWLPSASRYLW
;
A
#
# COMPACT_ATOMS: atom_id res chain seq x y z
N MET A 1 0.56 -1.05 -26.70
CA MET A 1 1.01 -1.14 -25.29
C MET A 1 2.13 -2.15 -25.09
N GLN A 2 2.01 -3.39 -25.59
CA GLN A 2 3.07 -4.42 -25.47
C GLN A 2 4.44 -3.96 -26.00
N GLN A 3 4.50 -3.42 -27.23
CA GLN A 3 5.77 -2.91 -27.79
C GLN A 3 6.41 -1.83 -26.91
N GLN A 4 5.60 -1.00 -26.23
CA GLN A 4 6.12 0.00 -25.29
C GLN A 4 6.63 -0.63 -24.00
N MET A 5 5.95 -1.65 -23.46
CA MET A 5 6.46 -2.39 -22.31
C MET A 5 7.79 -3.07 -22.63
N GLN A 6 7.89 -3.78 -23.76
CA GLN A 6 9.12 -4.44 -24.17
C GLN A 6 10.25 -3.43 -24.36
N LYS A 7 10.02 -2.31 -25.07
CA LYS A 7 11.01 -1.24 -25.24
C LYS A 7 11.50 -0.68 -23.90
N LYS A 8 10.60 -0.43 -22.94
CA LYS A 8 10.98 0.06 -21.60
C LYS A 8 11.80 -0.97 -20.84
N THR A 9 11.40 -2.25 -20.86
CA THR A 9 12.13 -3.34 -20.20
C THR A 9 13.55 -3.47 -20.78
N THR A 10 13.69 -3.49 -22.11
CA THR A 10 15.01 -3.52 -22.77
C THR A 10 15.85 -2.29 -22.45
N SER A 11 15.24 -1.10 -22.42
CA SER A 11 15.94 0.14 -22.05
C SER A 11 16.44 0.12 -20.61
N VAL A 12 15.65 -0.39 -19.67
CA VAL A 12 16.06 -0.52 -18.26
C VAL A 12 17.15 -1.57 -18.11
N ALA A 13 17.08 -2.69 -18.84
CA ALA A 13 18.14 -3.70 -18.87
C ALA A 13 19.46 -3.12 -19.37
N ALA A 14 19.43 -2.41 -20.49
CA ALA A 14 20.62 -1.75 -21.05
C ALA A 14 21.19 -0.70 -20.09
N ALA A 15 20.36 0.16 -19.51
CA ALA A 15 20.80 1.18 -18.56
C ALA A 15 21.40 0.56 -17.28
N SER A 16 20.83 -0.55 -16.79
CA SER A 16 21.35 -1.29 -15.64
C SER A 16 22.72 -1.88 -15.94
N ALA A 17 22.89 -2.50 -17.12
CA ALA A 17 24.16 -3.08 -17.55
C ALA A 17 25.29 -2.03 -17.63
N VAL A 18 24.99 -0.82 -18.13
CA VAL A 18 25.96 0.30 -18.21
C VAL A 18 26.51 0.67 -16.82
N VAL A 19 25.69 0.56 -15.77
CA VAL A 19 26.12 0.83 -14.39
C VAL A 19 26.54 -0.43 -13.62
N GLY A 20 26.71 -1.56 -14.32
CA GLY A 20 27.13 -2.83 -13.71
C GLY A 20 26.06 -3.54 -12.86
N LEU A 21 24.79 -3.16 -12.99
CA LEU A 21 23.67 -3.79 -12.31
C LEU A 21 23.01 -4.86 -13.19
N ASN A 22 22.69 -6.00 -12.59
CA ASN A 22 21.99 -7.10 -13.25
C ASN A 22 20.52 -7.15 -12.82
N ILE A 23 19.61 -7.28 -13.79
CA ILE A 23 18.19 -7.49 -13.48
C ILE A 23 17.99 -8.93 -13.04
N HIS A 24 17.42 -9.10 -11.85
CA HIS A 24 17.10 -10.42 -11.32
C HIS A 24 15.82 -10.96 -11.96
N LYS A 25 15.98 -11.76 -13.01
CA LYS A 25 14.89 -12.30 -13.85
C LYS A 25 13.80 -13.02 -13.05
N GLY A 26 14.18 -13.92 -12.12
CA GLY A 26 13.19 -14.64 -11.29
C GLY A 26 12.42 -13.80 -10.26
N LYS A 27 12.81 -12.53 -10.02
CA LYS A 27 12.09 -11.59 -9.14
C LYS A 27 11.31 -10.55 -9.95
N SER A 28 11.66 -10.37 -11.22
CA SER A 28 10.97 -9.51 -12.16
C SER A 28 9.70 -10.20 -12.62
N LYS A 29 8.57 -9.50 -12.50
CA LYS A 29 7.26 -10.00 -12.88
C LYS A 29 6.52 -8.94 -13.67
N VAL A 30 5.61 -9.37 -14.55
CA VAL A 30 4.79 -8.47 -15.35
C VAL A 30 3.40 -8.39 -14.71
N LEU A 31 2.96 -7.17 -14.43
CA LEU A 31 1.60 -6.89 -13.98
C LEU A 31 0.88 -6.15 -15.11
N ARG A 32 -0.20 -6.73 -15.63
CA ARG A 32 -0.97 -6.17 -16.74
C ARG A 32 -2.22 -5.48 -16.20
N HIS A 33 -2.42 -4.23 -16.62
CA HIS A 33 -3.59 -3.44 -16.27
C HIS A 33 -4.43 -3.20 -17.54
N ASN A 34 -5.68 -3.63 -17.54
CA ASN A 34 -6.66 -3.42 -18.61
C ASN A 34 -6.19 -3.82 -20.03
N THR A 35 -5.35 -4.85 -20.15
CA THR A 35 -4.79 -5.27 -21.45
C THR A 35 -4.98 -6.76 -21.69
N ALA A 36 -5.63 -7.10 -22.82
CA ALA A 36 -5.84 -8.48 -23.27
C ALA A 36 -4.65 -9.09 -24.02
N CYS A 37 -3.59 -8.32 -24.27
CA CYS A 37 -2.38 -8.85 -24.92
C CYS A 37 -1.70 -9.85 -23.98
N THR A 38 -1.48 -11.07 -24.45
CA THR A 38 -0.91 -12.21 -23.72
C THR A 38 0.55 -12.50 -24.09
N ASN A 39 1.11 -11.79 -25.06
CA ASN A 39 2.47 -12.06 -25.53
C ASN A 39 3.52 -11.88 -24.41
N PRO A 40 4.50 -12.79 -24.27
CA PRO A 40 5.49 -12.72 -23.21
C PRO A 40 6.36 -11.46 -23.34
N ILE A 41 6.81 -10.96 -22.18
CA ILE A 41 7.85 -9.94 -22.08
C ILE A 41 9.14 -10.65 -21.70
N THR A 42 10.21 -10.39 -22.44
CA THR A 42 11.47 -11.12 -22.27
C THR A 42 12.61 -10.22 -21.82
N ILE A 43 13.48 -10.75 -20.98
CA ILE A 43 14.77 -10.16 -20.60
C ILE A 43 15.86 -11.19 -20.92
N ASP A 44 16.78 -10.82 -21.81
CA ASP A 44 17.88 -11.70 -22.26
C ASP A 44 17.39 -13.09 -22.72
N GLY A 45 16.22 -13.14 -23.37
CA GLY A 45 15.61 -14.39 -23.88
C GLY A 45 14.81 -15.18 -22.86
N GLU A 46 14.74 -14.77 -21.59
CA GLU A 46 13.88 -15.40 -20.58
C GLU A 46 12.55 -14.67 -20.44
N ASP A 47 11.46 -15.43 -20.47
CA ASP A 47 10.10 -14.93 -20.27
C ASP A 47 9.86 -14.55 -18.80
N LEU A 48 9.28 -13.38 -18.58
CA LEU A 48 8.86 -12.95 -17.25
C LEU A 48 7.47 -13.50 -16.90
N GLU A 49 7.28 -13.89 -15.64
CA GLU A 49 5.99 -14.37 -15.13
C GLU A 49 4.94 -13.23 -15.13
N ASP A 50 3.78 -13.49 -15.74
CA ASP A 50 2.60 -12.64 -15.63
C ASP A 50 1.89 -12.91 -14.29
N VAL A 51 1.74 -11.87 -13.47
CA VAL A 51 1.04 -11.95 -12.18
C VAL A 51 -0.13 -10.99 -12.11
N LYS A 52 -1.17 -11.39 -11.37
CA LYS A 52 -2.34 -10.55 -11.09
C LYS A 52 -2.12 -9.58 -9.93
N THR A 53 -1.21 -9.91 -9.03
CA THR A 53 -0.85 -9.09 -7.88
C THR A 53 0.66 -9.11 -7.64
N PHE A 54 1.19 -7.98 -7.21
CA PHE A 54 2.61 -7.81 -6.88
C PHE A 54 2.74 -7.04 -5.57
N THR A 55 3.61 -7.50 -4.66
CA THR A 55 3.87 -6.78 -3.41
C THR A 55 5.09 -5.89 -3.60
N TYR A 56 4.87 -4.58 -3.61
CA TYR A 56 5.94 -3.58 -3.67
C TYR A 56 6.05 -2.85 -2.33
N LEU A 57 7.19 -2.99 -1.65
CA LEU A 57 7.47 -2.32 -0.36
C LEU A 57 6.35 -2.47 0.70
N GLY A 58 5.68 -3.63 0.70
CA GLY A 58 4.59 -3.94 1.62
C GLY A 58 3.20 -3.44 1.19
N SER A 59 3.10 -2.80 0.03
CA SER A 59 1.84 -2.46 -0.64
C SER A 59 1.52 -3.48 -1.74
N ILE A 60 0.27 -3.92 -1.79
CA ILE A 60 -0.23 -4.86 -2.80
C ILE A 60 -0.70 -4.04 -3.99
N ILE A 61 -0.08 -4.25 -5.15
CA ILE A 61 -0.49 -3.67 -6.42
C ILE A 61 -1.22 -4.77 -7.20
N ASP A 62 -2.45 -4.52 -7.60
CA ASP A 62 -3.25 -5.43 -8.42
C ASP A 62 -3.49 -4.87 -9.83
N GLU A 63 -4.13 -5.65 -10.68
CA GLU A 63 -4.50 -5.29 -12.05
C GLU A 63 -5.45 -4.07 -12.16
N HIS A 64 -5.97 -3.56 -11.04
CA HIS A 64 -6.83 -2.38 -10.94
C HIS A 64 -6.12 -1.17 -10.29
N GLY A 65 -4.80 -1.26 -10.07
CA GLY A 65 -4.01 -0.16 -9.53
C GLY A 65 -3.87 -0.14 -8.00
N GLY A 66 -4.26 -1.21 -7.31
CA GLY A 66 -3.77 -1.56 -5.97
C GLY A 66 -4.19 -0.64 -4.81
N SER A 67 -5.10 0.31 -5.00
CA SER A 67 -5.52 1.17 -3.88
C SER A 67 -6.37 0.42 -2.87
N ASP A 68 -7.31 -0.41 -3.31
CA ASP A 68 -8.25 -1.07 -2.39
C ASP A 68 -7.58 -2.18 -1.58
N ALA A 69 -6.78 -3.03 -2.24
CA ALA A 69 -6.04 -4.10 -1.58
C ALA A 69 -5.01 -3.58 -0.56
N ASP A 70 -4.25 -2.53 -0.89
CA ASP A 70 -3.32 -1.88 0.05
C ASP A 70 -4.04 -1.22 1.24
N VAL A 71 -5.14 -0.51 0.98
CA VAL A 71 -5.98 0.09 2.04
C VAL A 71 -6.49 -1.00 2.98
N LYS A 72 -7.02 -2.10 2.43
CA LYS A 72 -7.56 -3.23 3.21
C LYS A 72 -6.48 -3.93 4.03
N ALA A 73 -5.29 -4.14 3.47
CA ALA A 73 -4.15 -4.72 4.19
C ALA A 73 -3.68 -3.82 5.36
N ARG A 74 -3.64 -2.50 5.15
CA ARG A 74 -3.24 -1.53 6.19
C ARG A 74 -4.28 -1.42 7.30
N ILE A 75 -5.58 -1.44 6.95
CA ILE A 75 -6.67 -1.53 7.93
C ILE A 75 -6.56 -2.82 8.74
N GLY A 76 -6.26 -3.95 8.08
CA GLY A 76 -6.02 -5.23 8.76
C GLY A 76 -4.89 -5.15 9.80
N LYS A 77 -3.77 -4.51 9.46
CA LYS A 77 -2.64 -4.28 10.38
C LYS A 77 -3.02 -3.40 11.57
N ALA A 78 -3.76 -2.31 11.33
CA ALA A 78 -4.24 -1.43 12.40
C ALA A 78 -5.20 -2.17 13.36
N ARG A 79 -6.11 -2.99 12.81
CA ARG A 79 -7.02 -3.82 13.60
C ARG A 79 -6.25 -4.86 14.43
N ALA A 80 -5.25 -5.52 13.86
CA ALA A 80 -4.41 -6.48 14.59
C ALA A 80 -3.66 -5.80 15.75
N ALA A 81 -3.05 -4.63 15.52
CA ALA A 81 -2.36 -3.87 16.57
C ALA A 81 -3.33 -3.42 17.68
N TYR A 82 -4.54 -2.99 17.32
CA TYR A 82 -5.58 -2.63 18.30
C TYR A 82 -5.99 -3.83 19.15
N LEU A 83 -6.19 -5.01 18.53
CA LEU A 83 -6.54 -6.25 19.22
C LEU A 83 -5.43 -6.75 20.13
N GLN A 84 -4.16 -6.62 19.74
CA GLN A 84 -3.03 -6.96 20.61
C GLN A 84 -3.00 -6.10 21.88
N LEU A 85 -3.48 -4.86 21.80
CA LEU A 85 -3.57 -3.94 22.94
C LEU A 85 -4.86 -4.12 23.76
N ARG A 86 -5.66 -5.17 23.51
CA ARG A 86 -6.94 -5.45 24.22
C ARG A 86 -6.82 -5.42 25.73
N ASN A 87 -5.75 -6.00 26.29
CA ASN A 87 -5.54 -6.03 27.73
C ASN A 87 -5.26 -4.63 28.31
N ILE A 88 -4.63 -3.74 27.53
CA ILE A 88 -4.39 -2.35 27.91
C ILE A 88 -5.71 -1.57 27.89
N TRP A 89 -6.59 -1.80 26.91
CA TRP A 89 -7.90 -1.17 26.85
C TRP A 89 -8.78 -1.57 28.03
N ASN A 90 -8.75 -2.85 28.42
CA ASN A 90 -9.55 -3.39 29.54
C ASN A 90 -8.96 -3.11 30.93
N SER A 91 -7.71 -2.66 31.02
CA SER A 91 -7.05 -2.42 32.30
C SER A 91 -7.66 -1.24 33.05
N LYS A 92 -8.08 -1.45 34.31
CA LYS A 92 -8.52 -0.38 35.21
C LYS A 92 -7.36 0.37 35.89
N GLN A 93 -6.15 -0.20 35.87
CA GLN A 93 -4.94 0.41 36.44
C GLN A 93 -4.41 1.57 35.58
N LEU A 94 -4.64 1.53 34.27
CA LEU A 94 -4.17 2.56 33.37
C LEU A 94 -5.21 3.68 33.26
N SER A 95 -4.78 4.90 33.58
CA SER A 95 -5.62 6.09 33.41
C SER A 95 -6.00 6.31 31.95
N THR A 96 -7.14 6.95 31.72
CA THR A 96 -7.64 7.30 30.38
C THR A 96 -6.60 8.07 29.57
N ASN A 97 -5.83 8.96 30.21
CA ASN A 97 -4.76 9.72 29.59
C ASN A 97 -3.63 8.84 29.05
N ASN A 98 -3.23 7.79 29.79
CA ASN A 98 -2.19 6.86 29.34
C ASN A 98 -2.66 6.01 28.15
N LYS A 99 -3.93 5.58 28.15
CA LYS A 99 -4.53 4.84 27.02
C LYS A 99 -4.62 5.69 25.75
N VAL A 100 -5.03 6.95 25.88
CA VAL A 100 -5.07 7.92 24.76
C VAL A 100 -3.67 8.18 24.21
N ARG A 101 -2.65 8.26 25.08
CA ARG A 101 -1.26 8.44 24.64
C ARG A 101 -0.76 7.24 23.84
N ILE A 102 -1.01 6.01 24.32
CA ILE A 102 -0.65 4.77 23.62
C ILE A 102 -1.35 4.67 22.26
N PHE A 103 -2.64 5.03 22.19
CA PHE A 103 -3.38 5.09 20.92
C PHE A 103 -2.77 6.11 19.94
N ASN A 104 -2.43 7.31 20.43
CA ASN A 104 -1.80 8.35 19.62
C ASN A 104 -0.40 7.96 19.13
N THR A 105 0.37 7.17 19.88
CA THR A 105 1.70 6.74 19.46
C THR A 105 1.64 5.54 18.50
N ASN A 106 0.74 4.59 18.71
CA ASN A 106 0.74 3.33 17.96
C ASN A 106 -0.26 3.30 16.80
N VAL A 107 -1.42 3.95 16.92
CA VAL A 107 -2.50 3.90 15.92
C VAL A 107 -2.48 5.14 15.03
N LYS A 108 -2.33 6.34 15.61
CA LYS A 108 -2.31 7.60 14.84
C LYS A 108 -1.07 7.71 13.94
N THR A 109 0.07 7.15 14.33
CA THR A 109 1.28 7.11 13.50
C THR A 109 1.07 6.26 12.24
N VAL A 110 0.46 5.07 12.38
CA VAL A 110 0.08 4.21 11.25
C VAL A 110 -0.94 4.91 10.34
N LEU A 111 -1.91 5.61 10.92
CA LEU A 111 -2.94 6.35 10.18
C LEU A 111 -2.38 7.60 9.45
N LEU A 112 -1.47 8.34 10.08
CA LEU A 112 -0.84 9.53 9.49
C LEU A 112 0.16 9.16 8.39
N SER A 113 0.86 8.03 8.56
CA SER A 113 1.70 7.47 7.50
C SER A 113 0.86 7.11 6.27
N TRP A 114 -0.36 6.61 6.46
CA TRP A 114 -1.30 6.34 5.39
C TRP A 114 -1.73 7.62 4.64
N ALA A 115 -2.12 8.68 5.35
CA ALA A 115 -2.54 9.95 4.74
C ALA A 115 -1.43 10.66 3.95
N ARG A 116 -0.16 10.45 4.33
CA ARG A 116 1.02 10.99 3.64
C ARG A 116 1.28 10.29 2.31
N VAL A 117 0.95 9.00 2.20
CA VAL A 117 1.17 8.18 1.00
C VAL A 117 0.02 8.33 0.00
N THR A 118 -1.23 8.51 0.46
CA THR A 118 -2.41 8.51 -0.42
C THR A 118 -2.84 9.90 -0.92
N ASN A 119 -2.08 10.97 -0.63
CA ASN A 119 -2.44 12.35 -0.93
C ASN A 119 -3.89 12.65 -0.47
N ALA A 120 -4.05 12.84 0.84
CA ALA A 120 -5.30 12.94 1.61
C ALA A 120 -6.47 13.75 0.98
N ARG A 121 -6.21 14.58 -0.04
CA ARG A 121 -7.21 15.31 -0.83
C ARG A 121 -8.22 14.41 -1.57
N SER A 122 -7.80 13.27 -2.12
CA SER A 122 -8.71 12.39 -2.88
C SER A 122 -9.72 11.70 -1.97
N TRP A 123 -9.24 11.20 -0.83
CA TRP A 123 -10.07 10.55 0.18
C TRP A 123 -11.01 11.54 0.90
N MET A 124 -10.56 12.75 1.23
CA MET A 124 -11.43 13.80 1.80
C MET A 124 -12.58 14.22 0.86
N ARG A 125 -12.36 14.21 -0.47
CA ARG A 125 -13.42 14.50 -1.46
C ARG A 125 -14.44 13.36 -1.55
N SER A 126 -13.99 12.10 -1.50
CA SER A 126 -14.89 10.93 -1.53
C SER A 126 -15.67 10.76 -0.22
N ALA A 127 -15.12 11.20 0.91
CA ALA A 127 -15.77 11.17 2.22
C ALA A 127 -16.62 12.42 2.54
N GLY A 128 -16.61 13.44 1.68
CA GLY A 128 -17.39 14.66 1.85
C GLY A 128 -16.96 15.54 3.03
N GLU A 129 -15.72 15.44 3.51
CA GLU A 129 -15.26 16.09 4.75
C GLU A 129 -14.28 17.25 4.48
N SER A 130 -14.52 18.39 5.15
CA SER A 130 -13.75 19.62 5.00
C SER A 130 -12.59 19.73 6.00
N ARG A 131 -11.60 20.56 5.66
CA ARG A 131 -10.24 20.61 6.24
C ARG A 131 -10.15 21.05 7.71
N THR A 132 -11.26 21.33 8.40
CA THR A 132 -11.23 21.91 9.75
C THR A 132 -11.20 20.84 10.84
N SER A 133 -10.12 20.87 11.61
CA SER A 133 -9.72 19.84 12.57
C SER A 133 -10.42 20.00 13.92
N THR A 134 -11.63 19.46 14.08
CA THR A 134 -12.20 19.12 15.41
C THR A 134 -13.24 17.99 15.36
N LYS A 135 -13.79 17.62 14.19
CA LYS A 135 -14.77 16.52 14.04
C LYS A 135 -14.18 15.12 13.78
N TRP A 136 -12.85 14.99 13.70
CA TRP A 136 -12.19 13.77 13.22
C TRP A 136 -12.21 12.60 14.22
N LEU A 137 -12.09 12.87 15.52
CA LEU A 137 -11.93 11.82 16.54
C LEU A 137 -13.17 10.91 16.67
N PRO A 138 -14.42 11.42 16.63
CA PRO A 138 -15.61 10.57 16.68
C PRO A 138 -15.89 9.83 15.35
N SER A 139 -15.60 10.45 14.20
CA SER A 139 -15.94 9.86 12.88
C SER A 139 -14.99 8.71 12.48
N ALA A 140 -13.70 8.82 12.79
CA ALA A 140 -12.74 7.73 12.59
C ALA A 140 -13.05 6.49 13.44
N SER A 141 -13.73 6.68 14.59
CA SER A 141 -14.18 5.58 15.44
C SER A 141 -15.15 4.66 14.68
N ARG A 142 -16.06 5.19 13.84
CA ARG A 142 -17.03 4.39 13.06
C ARG A 142 -16.43 3.39 12.08
N TYR A 143 -15.18 3.57 11.66
CA TYR A 143 -14.49 2.67 10.72
C TYR A 143 -13.56 1.67 11.44
N LEU A 144 -13.43 1.83 12.76
CA LEU A 144 -12.66 0.96 13.66
C LEU A 144 -13.55 -0.03 14.45
N TRP A 145 -14.88 -0.01 14.24
CA TRP A 145 -15.83 -1.02 14.72
C TRP A 145 -16.26 -1.93 13.56
#